data_AF-A0A2S9GLV1-F1
#
_entry.id   AF-A0A2S9GLV1-F1
#
_cell.length_a   1.000
_cell.length_b   1.000
_cell.length_c   1.000
_cell.angle_alpha   90.00
_cell.angle_beta   90.00
_cell.angle_gamma   90.00
#
_symmetry.space_group_name_H-M   'P 1'
#
loop_
_entity.id
_entity.type
_entity.pdbx_description
1 polymer ?
#
loop_
_entity_poly.entity_id
_entity_poly.type
_entity_poly.pdbx_seq_one_letter_code
_entity_poly.pdbx_strand_id
1 'polypeptide(L)'
;AVIGHAMGEIAAAVVAGALSLEDGVRVVCRSSRLMATIAGPGAMATVELPAKQVLSELTMRSVKDVVIAVVASPQSTVIAGA
;
A
#
# COMPACT_ATOMS: atom_id res chain seq x y z
N ALA A 1 16.13 14.45 -3.10
CA ALA A 1 14.82 14.09 -2.54
C ALA A 1 14.76 12.57 -2.37
N VAL A 2 13.93 12.08 -1.45
CA VAL A 2 13.72 10.64 -1.20
C VAL A 2 12.23 10.31 -1.34
N ILE A 3 11.92 9.14 -1.88
CA ILE A 3 10.56 8.64 -2.05
C ILE A 3 10.53 7.21 -1.51
N GLY A 4 9.63 6.94 -0.57
CA GLY A 4 9.33 5.60 -0.10
C GLY A 4 8.02 5.10 -0.69
N HIS A 5 7.85 3.79 -0.73
CA HIS A 5 6.59 3.17 -1.10
C HIS A 5 6.09 2.32 0.07
N ALA A 6 4.85 2.55 0.51
CA ALA A 6 4.26 1.89 1.68
C ALA A 6 5.19 1.97 2.90
N MET A 7 5.61 0.82 3.45
CA MET A 7 6.52 0.77 4.61
C MET A 7 7.86 1.49 4.38
N GLY A 8 8.27 1.64 3.12
CA GLY A 8 9.49 2.36 2.73
C GLY A 8 9.42 3.87 3.02
N GLU A 9 8.24 4.46 3.17
CA GLU A 9 8.09 5.87 3.56
C GLU A 9 8.67 6.15 4.95
N ILE A 10 8.65 5.16 5.84
CA ILE A 10 9.23 5.29 7.19
C ILE A 10 10.75 5.49 7.08
N ALA A 11 11.43 4.69 6.26
CA ALA A 11 12.85 4.85 6.02
C ALA A 11 13.16 6.18 5.30
N ALA A 12 12.35 6.56 4.32
CA ALA A 12 12.49 7.86 3.64
C ALA A 12 12.34 9.03 4.62
N ALA A 13 11.40 8.96 5.56
CA ALA A 13 11.19 9.98 6.60
C ALA A 13 12.39 10.08 7.56
N VAL A 14 13.02 8.96 7.93
CA VAL A 14 14.25 8.96 8.74
C VAL A 14 15.40 9.60 7.98
N VAL A 15 15.63 9.20 6.72
CA VAL A 15 16.71 9.75 5.88
C VAL A 15 16.50 11.24 5.60
N ALA A 16 15.25 11.67 5.44
CA ALA A 16 14.90 13.09 5.26
C ALA A 16 14.98 13.92 6.56
N GLY A 17 15.21 13.29 7.72
CA GLY A 17 15.25 13.95 9.02
C GLY A 17 13.87 14.31 9.60
N ALA A 18 12.78 13.83 9.00
CA ALA A 18 11.42 14.03 9.51
C ALA A 18 11.11 13.13 10.72
N LEU A 19 11.82 12.01 10.85
CA LEU A 19 11.80 11.13 12.02
C LEU A 19 13.22 10.91 12.54
N SER A 20 13.37 10.79 13.85
CA SER A 20 14.59 10.22 14.44
C SER A 20 14.72 8.74 14.05
N LEU A 21 15.92 8.18 14.13
CA LEU A 21 16.12 6.75 13.89
C LEU A 21 15.29 5.90 14.87
N GLU A 22 15.27 6.30 16.14
CA GLU A 22 14.52 5.63 17.20
C GLU A 22 13.02 5.63 16.93
N ASP A 23 12.46 6.74 16.46
CA ASP A 23 11.04 6.83 16.14
C ASP A 23 10.71 6.07 14.86
N GLY A 24 11.57 6.11 13.84
CA GLY A 24 11.43 5.28 12.64
C GLY A 24 11.37 3.79 12.99
N VAL A 25 12.26 3.31 13.86
CA VAL A 25 12.25 1.92 14.36
C VAL A 25 10.96 1.61 15.12
N ARG A 26 10.50 2.51 16.00
CA ARG A 26 9.23 2.31 16.73
C ARG A 26 8.05 2.19 15.79
N VAL A 27 7.96 3.04 14.78
CA VAL A 27 6.86 3.02 13.80
C VAL A 27 6.87 1.72 13.02
N VAL A 28 7.98 1.35 12.37
CA VAL A 28 8.02 0.12 11.55
C VAL A 28 7.75 -1.14 12.37
N CYS A 29 8.32 -1.25 13.58
CA CYS A 29 8.13 -2.42 14.42
C CYS A 29 6.70 -2.52 15.00
N ARG A 30 6.05 -1.39 15.30
CA ARG A 30 4.66 -1.41 15.78
C ARG A 30 3.68 -1.69 14.64
N SER A 31 3.85 -1.03 13.50
CA SER A 31 3.03 -1.25 12.30
C SER A 31 3.11 -2.70 11.84
N SER A 32 4.31 -3.28 11.78
CA SER A 32 4.48 -4.70 11.42
C SER A 32 3.78 -5.65 12.40
N ARG A 33 3.86 -5.38 13.72
CA ARG A 33 3.15 -6.18 14.73
C ARG A 33 1.64 -6.09 14.59
N LEU A 34 1.08 -4.91 14.31
CA LEU A 34 -0.35 -4.74 14.08
C LEU A 34 -0.80 -5.42 12.78
N MET A 35 -0.02 -5.32 11.71
CA MET A 35 -0.32 -6.05 10.46
C MET A 35 -0.36 -7.56 10.67
N ALA A 36 0.51 -8.10 11.55
CA ALA A 36 0.50 -9.52 11.87
C ALA A 36 -0.79 -9.98 12.56
N THR A 37 -1.50 -9.12 13.30
CA THR A 37 -2.76 -9.49 13.97
C THR A 37 -3.95 -9.62 13.02
N ILE A 38 -3.82 -9.10 11.80
CA ILE A 38 -4.87 -9.13 10.76
C ILE A 38 -4.44 -9.95 9.53
N ALA A 39 -3.39 -10.77 9.65
CA ALA A 39 -2.93 -11.62 8.57
C ALA A 39 -3.93 -12.74 8.27
N GLY A 40 -4.21 -13.00 6.99
CA GLY A 40 -5.02 -14.14 6.53
C GLY A 40 -6.31 -13.81 5.75
N PRO A 41 -7.21 -12.95 6.24
CA PRO A 41 -8.55 -12.78 5.65
C PRO A 41 -8.59 -11.88 4.41
N GLY A 42 -7.50 -11.72 3.66
CA GLY A 42 -7.49 -10.86 2.48
C GLY A 42 -6.36 -11.20 1.50
N ALA A 43 -6.48 -10.66 0.30
CA ALA A 43 -5.56 -10.90 -0.81
C ALA A 43 -5.22 -9.61 -1.56
N MET A 44 -4.06 -9.63 -2.22
CA MET A 44 -3.62 -8.58 -3.13
C MET A 44 -3.28 -9.19 -4.48
N ALA A 45 -3.59 -8.49 -5.56
CA ALA A 45 -3.28 -8.90 -6.92
C ALA A 45 -2.80 -7.73 -7.76
N THR A 46 -1.85 -7.99 -8.66
CA THR A 46 -1.40 -7.02 -9.66
C THR A 46 -2.21 -7.22 -10.93
N VAL A 47 -2.70 -6.10 -11.50
CA VAL A 47 -3.47 -6.05 -12.73
C VAL A 47 -2.72 -5.16 -13.72
N GLU A 48 -2.46 -5.69 -14.91
CA GLU A 48 -1.82 -4.97 -16.02
C GLU A 48 -2.81 -4.03 -16.74
N LEU A 49 -3.43 -3.13 -15.96
CA LEU A 49 -4.32 -2.10 -16.47
C LEU A 49 -4.05 -0.76 -15.76
N PRO A 50 -4.31 0.38 -16.44
CA PRO A 50 -4.30 1.68 -15.80
C PRO A 50 -5.34 1.76 -14.67
N ALA A 51 -5.00 2.47 -13.59
CA ALA A 51 -5.85 2.59 -12.40
C ALA A 51 -7.28 3.08 -12.70
N LYS A 52 -7.43 3.99 -13.68
CA LYS A 52 -8.74 4.49 -14.12
C LYS A 52 -9.62 3.36 -14.68
N GLN A 53 -9.05 2.45 -15.45
CA GLN A 53 -9.79 1.32 -16.02
C GLN A 53 -10.16 0.30 -14.94
N VAL A 54 -9.22 0.01 -14.02
CA VAL A 54 -9.49 -0.85 -12.86
C VAL A 54 -10.66 -0.29 -12.04
N LEU A 55 -10.66 1.03 -11.76
CA LEU A 55 -11.75 1.67 -11.02
C LEU A 55 -13.10 1.58 -11.76
N SER A 56 -13.09 1.78 -13.08
CA SER A 56 -14.29 1.61 -13.91
C SER A 56 -14.83 0.17 -13.86
N GLU A 57 -13.96 -0.84 -13.97
CA GLU A 57 -14.36 -2.25 -13.88
C GLU A 57 -14.95 -2.59 -12.51
N LEU A 58 -14.31 -2.17 -11.41
CA LEU A 58 -14.83 -2.38 -10.06
C LEU A 58 -16.21 -1.73 -9.88
N THR A 59 -16.39 -0.51 -10.41
CA THR A 59 -17.66 0.22 -10.34
C THR A 59 -18.75 -0.44 -11.17
N MET A 60 -18.48 -0.78 -12.44
CA MET A 60 -19.45 -1.40 -13.34
C MET A 60 -19.94 -2.75 -12.82
N ARG A 61 -19.06 -3.51 -12.16
CA ARG A 61 -19.37 -4.80 -11.56
C ARG A 61 -19.94 -4.70 -10.14
N SER A 62 -20.10 -3.48 -9.61
CA SER A 62 -20.58 -3.23 -8.25
C SER A 62 -19.76 -3.95 -7.16
N VAL A 63 -18.45 -4.10 -7.36
CA VAL A 63 -17.52 -4.68 -6.39
C VAL A 63 -17.27 -3.66 -5.26
N LYS A 64 -17.44 -4.08 -4.00
CA LYS A 64 -17.39 -3.17 -2.84
C LYS A 64 -16.30 -3.51 -1.81
N ASP A 65 -15.79 -4.73 -1.88
CA ASP A 65 -14.82 -5.37 -0.99
C ASP A 65 -13.38 -5.30 -1.52
N VAL A 66 -13.19 -4.77 -2.74
CA VAL A 66 -11.88 -4.61 -3.38
C VAL A 66 -11.60 -3.14 -3.67
N VAL A 67 -10.39 -2.70 -3.37
CA VAL A 67 -9.90 -1.33 -3.61
C VAL A 67 -8.62 -1.34 -4.43
N ILE A 68 -8.31 -0.21 -5.07
CA ILE A 68 -6.98 0.03 -5.63
C ILE A 68 -6.02 0.35 -4.47
N ALA A 69 -5.03 -0.51 -4.25
CA ALA A 69 -4.05 -0.37 -3.18
C ALA A 69 -2.80 0.40 -3.63
N VAL A 70 -2.36 0.20 -4.88
CA VAL A 70 -1.15 0.83 -5.42
C VAL A 70 -1.33 1.16 -6.90
N VAL A 71 -0.87 2.33 -7.32
CA VAL A 71 -0.68 2.68 -8.73
C VAL A 71 0.83 2.73 -8.98
N ALA A 72 1.42 1.59 -9.29
CA ALA A 72 2.87 1.43 -9.37
C ALA A 72 3.44 2.00 -10.68
N SER A 73 2.65 1.93 -11.75
CA SER A 73 2.99 2.49 -13.06
C SER A 73 1.73 2.88 -13.83
N PRO A 74 1.85 3.60 -14.96
CA PRO A 74 0.69 3.95 -15.80
C PRO A 74 -0.12 2.75 -16.30
N GLN A 75 0.48 1.55 -16.35
CA GLN A 75 -0.12 0.32 -16.88
C GLN A 75 -0.20 -0.81 -15.83
N SER A 76 0.18 -0.56 -14.58
CA SER A 76 0.21 -1.59 -13.53
C SER A 76 -0.41 -1.06 -12.25
N THR A 77 -1.50 -1.70 -11.84
CA THR A 77 -2.28 -1.34 -10.66
C THR A 77 -2.39 -2.54 -9.73
N VAL A 78 -2.16 -2.36 -8.44
CA VAL A 78 -2.38 -3.39 -7.42
C VAL A 78 -3.75 -3.14 -6.80
N ILE A 79 -4.56 -4.20 -6.72
CA ILE A 79 -5.82 -4.23 -6.00
C ILE A 79 -5.66 -5.05 -4.71
N ALA A 80 -6.46 -4.73 -3.70
CA ALA A 80 -6.51 -5.46 -2.43
C ALA A 80 -7.96 -5.59 -1.95
N GLY A 81 -8.30 -6.70 -1.32
CA GLY A 81 -9.62 -6.95 -0.75
C GLY A 81 -9.58 -8.01 0.35
N ALA A 82 -10.74 -8.20 1.00
CA ALA A 82 -10.96 -9.12 2.10
C ALA A 82 -12.20 -10.00 1.84
#